data_AF-A0A6M4IWB8-F1
#
_entry.id   AF-A0A6M4IWB8-F1
#
_cell.length_a   1.000
_cell.length_b   1.000
_cell.length_c   1.000
_cell.angle_alpha   90.00
_cell.angle_beta   90.00
_cell.angle_gamma   90.00
#
_symmetry.space_group_name_H-M   'P 1'
#
loop_
_entity.id
_entity.type
_entity.pdbx_description
1 polymer ?
#
loop_
_entity_poly.entity_id
_entity_poly.type
_entity_poly.pdbx_seq_one_letter_code
_entity_poly.pdbx_strand_id
1 'polypeptide(L)'
;MAATSLGLLTLAACGGGSDGITDPGTNGGTPPAGPTTTLTFTPCATAGTSPVVWVGYQDGTTGTWKQATKVGSSYEMKFASAKGAAAITEEYAPSHETYAYYGTVDELQASLTYSCSSQTPTTVQVKGLQAGQIAGVSLGFNSAYMYGPGDQSSNLNARSGTTTLLAVLGKTDTAVTKMVLRRGISPIAPAPVDFSATEAFSPVTGSLRFLGEAPRDMSMWYRTADARHQMAYGLKPKSGTVTLFGLPDDRRQPGELYEFYTYYDPQLVSGTTFLTRGSQGYVSSIANVEVPAFETLTMPTNTVASTTGYLRLRTTFTAPATLKSFYVGISGDTDDNSFYTYFSRAYLTGTALDLTTPNFTGVAGWNNGWAPRTGQNGRISTGAASWSANDGGYFLKALAGNIGFNYSWSGKQPL
;
A
#
# COMPACT_ATOMS: atom_id res chain seq x y z
N MET A 1 21.44 -0.43 7.53
CA MET A 1 20.49 0.43 6.80
C MET A 1 19.39 -0.47 6.25
N ALA A 2 18.30 -0.66 7.00
CA ALA A 2 17.12 -1.35 6.49
C ALA A 2 16.38 -0.36 5.59
N ALA A 3 16.16 -0.72 4.33
CA ALA A 3 15.26 0.02 3.47
C ALA A 3 13.84 -0.15 4.03
N THR A 4 13.34 0.83 4.78
CA THR A 4 11.90 0.97 5.01
C THR A 4 11.30 1.22 3.64
N SER A 5 10.81 0.13 3.03
CA SER A 5 9.90 0.19 1.91
C SER A 5 8.75 1.06 2.36
N LEU A 6 8.51 2.20 1.69
CA LEU A 6 7.19 2.80 1.75
C LEU A 6 6.26 1.68 1.31
N GLY A 7 5.55 1.10 2.28
CA GLY A 7 4.34 0.37 1.99
C GLY A 7 3.42 1.40 1.39
N LEU A 8 3.47 1.57 0.06
CA LEU A 8 2.36 2.15 -0.65
C LEU A 8 1.19 1.25 -0.29
N LEU A 9 0.37 1.69 0.66
CA LEU A 9 -0.98 1.22 0.85
C LEU A 9 -1.68 1.53 -0.48
N THR A 10 -1.59 0.59 -1.41
CA THR A 10 -2.44 0.53 -2.57
C THR A 10 -3.82 0.24 -2.01
N LEU A 11 -4.56 1.31 -1.72
CA LEU A 11 -6.01 1.30 -1.68
C LEU A 11 -6.44 0.78 -3.06
N ALA A 12 -6.62 -0.53 -3.17
CA ALA A 12 -7.31 -1.12 -4.28
C ALA A 12 -8.75 -0.65 -4.16
N ALA A 13 -9.05 0.50 -4.77
CA ALA A 13 -10.41 0.94 -5.02
C ALA A 13 -11.03 -0.06 -6.02
N CYS A 14 -11.44 -1.23 -5.52
CA CYS A 14 -12.47 -2.04 -6.17
C CYS A 14 -13.81 -1.34 -5.96
N GLY A 15 -13.96 -0.17 -6.59
CA GLY A 15 -15.18 0.60 -6.66
C GLY A 15 -15.32 1.05 -8.10
N GLY A 16 -15.93 0.21 -8.93
CA GLY A 16 -16.32 0.59 -10.29
C GLY A 16 -17.38 1.68 -10.21
N GLY A 17 -16.95 2.93 -10.18
CA GLY A 17 -17.78 4.10 -10.48
C GLY A 17 -17.59 4.44 -11.94
N SER A 18 -18.63 4.25 -12.74
CA SER A 18 -18.69 4.63 -14.15
C SER A 18 -18.43 6.13 -14.31
N ASP A 19 -17.41 6.50 -15.08
CA ASP A 19 -17.16 7.86 -15.55
C ASP A 19 -18.37 8.33 -16.39
N GLY A 20 -19.19 9.20 -15.80
CA GLY A 20 -20.39 9.72 -16.43
C GLY A 20 -20.96 10.93 -15.70
N ILE A 21 -20.14 11.96 -15.46
CA ILE A 21 -20.64 13.28 -15.06
C ILE A 21 -20.14 14.31 -16.07
N THR A 22 -21.01 14.66 -17.00
CA THR A 22 -20.94 15.90 -17.77
C THR A 22 -21.08 17.08 -16.82
N ASP A 23 -20.09 17.96 -16.81
CA ASP A 23 -20.04 19.21 -16.06
C ASP A 23 -21.18 20.17 -16.49
N PRO A 24 -22.15 20.52 -15.64
CA PRO A 24 -23.09 21.59 -15.92
C PRO A 24 -22.64 22.88 -15.22
N GLY A 25 -22.13 23.80 -16.04
CA GLY A 25 -22.37 25.25 -15.97
C GLY A 25 -22.32 25.93 -14.60
N THR A 26 -21.31 26.79 -14.43
CA THR A 26 -21.21 27.84 -13.41
C THR A 26 -22.46 28.74 -13.36
N ASN A 27 -23.32 28.53 -12.36
CA ASN A 27 -24.28 29.52 -11.88
C ASN A 27 -24.05 29.77 -10.39
N GLY A 28 -23.62 30.99 -10.05
CA GLY A 28 -23.24 31.43 -8.70
C GLY A 28 -24.41 31.70 -7.76
N GLY A 29 -25.23 30.67 -7.49
CA GLY A 29 -26.15 30.66 -6.35
C GLY A 29 -25.64 29.66 -5.30
N THR A 30 -25.65 30.03 -4.02
CA THR A 30 -25.34 29.11 -2.91
C THR A 30 -26.32 27.93 -2.99
N PRO A 31 -25.88 26.70 -3.29
CA PRO A 31 -26.78 25.56 -3.35
C PRO A 31 -27.43 25.35 -1.98
N PRO A 32 -28.70 24.91 -1.91
CA PRO A 32 -29.27 24.44 -0.65
C PRO A 32 -28.36 23.36 -0.05
N ALA A 33 -28.19 23.38 1.27
CA ALA A 33 -27.37 22.39 1.96
C ALA A 33 -27.85 20.98 1.59
N GLY A 34 -27.01 20.23 0.88
CA GLY A 34 -27.27 18.84 0.55
C GLY A 34 -27.41 17.99 1.81
N PRO A 35 -27.91 16.75 1.69
CA PRO A 35 -27.99 15.84 2.83
C PRO A 35 -26.59 15.62 3.42
N THR A 36 -26.44 15.89 4.72
CA THR A 36 -25.21 15.58 5.46
C THR A 36 -25.00 14.08 5.49
N THR A 37 -23.83 13.62 5.04
CA THR A 37 -23.40 12.23 5.15
C THR A 37 -22.56 12.03 6.41
N THR A 38 -22.87 11.00 7.20
CA THR A 38 -22.08 10.64 8.39
C THR A 38 -21.21 9.43 8.07
N LEU A 39 -19.90 9.58 8.23
CA LEU A 39 -18.94 8.48 8.20
C LEU A 39 -18.63 8.03 9.63
N THR A 40 -18.54 6.72 9.83
CA THR A 40 -18.19 6.12 11.13
C THR A 40 -16.90 5.33 10.99
N PHE A 41 -15.95 5.62 11.88
CA PHE A 41 -14.70 4.86 12.02
C PHE A 41 -14.70 4.13 13.36
N THR A 42 -14.44 2.82 13.33
CA THR A 42 -14.33 1.99 14.53
C THR A 42 -12.93 1.37 14.54
N PRO A 43 -12.06 1.77 15.49
CA PRO A 43 -10.76 1.14 15.66
C PRO A 43 -10.90 -0.37 15.92
N CYS A 44 -9.89 -1.13 15.52
CA CYS A 44 -9.88 -2.56 15.76
C CYS A 44 -9.79 -2.86 17.26
N ALA A 45 -10.68 -3.72 17.75
CA ALA A 45 -10.74 -4.11 19.15
C ALA A 45 -9.72 -5.21 19.54
N THR A 46 -8.77 -5.54 18.65
CA THR A 46 -7.89 -6.70 18.85
C THR A 46 -6.73 -6.38 19.79
N ALA A 47 -6.44 -7.29 20.72
CA ALA A 47 -5.26 -7.16 21.57
C ALA A 47 -4.00 -7.05 20.70
N GLY A 48 -3.18 -6.02 20.93
CA GLY A 48 -1.95 -5.77 20.17
C GLY A 48 -2.08 -4.80 18.98
N THR A 49 -3.28 -4.27 18.69
CA THR A 49 -3.38 -3.10 17.79
C THR A 49 -3.10 -1.81 18.56
N SER A 50 -2.41 -0.89 17.92
CA SER A 50 -2.08 0.42 18.50
C SER A 50 -3.34 1.22 18.84
N PRO A 51 -3.46 1.78 20.05
CA PRO A 51 -4.64 2.55 20.41
C PRO A 51 -4.74 3.81 19.54
N VAL A 52 -5.95 4.06 19.04
CA VAL A 52 -6.29 5.33 18.39
C VAL A 52 -6.46 6.40 19.46
N VAL A 53 -5.58 7.39 19.47
CA VAL A 53 -5.57 8.47 20.47
C VAL A 53 -6.31 9.71 19.99
N TRP A 54 -6.47 9.90 18.68
CA TRP A 54 -7.19 11.03 18.11
C TRP A 54 -7.75 10.75 16.72
N VAL A 55 -8.90 11.36 16.42
CA VAL A 55 -9.53 11.34 15.09
C VAL A 55 -10.06 12.75 14.78
N GLY A 56 -9.76 13.24 13.59
CA GLY A 56 -10.25 14.52 13.08
C GLY A 56 -10.78 14.41 11.65
N TYR A 57 -11.52 15.42 11.22
CA TYR A 57 -12.04 15.50 9.84
C TYR A 57 -12.15 16.94 9.35
N GLN A 58 -12.20 17.10 8.03
CA GLN A 58 -12.37 18.36 7.32
C GLN A 58 -13.51 18.20 6.30
N ASP A 59 -14.53 19.06 6.38
CA ASP A 59 -15.65 19.07 5.43
C ASP A 59 -15.36 20.01 4.25
N GLY A 60 -15.32 19.48 3.03
CA GLY A 60 -14.92 20.22 1.83
C GLY A 60 -13.41 20.32 1.63
N THR A 61 -13.00 20.98 0.53
CA THR A 61 -11.58 21.17 0.18
C THR A 61 -10.93 22.33 0.94
N THR A 62 -11.74 23.24 1.50
CA THR A 62 -11.29 24.44 2.22
C THR A 62 -11.85 24.53 3.64
N GLY A 63 -12.49 23.47 4.14
CA GLY A 63 -13.06 23.45 5.48
C GLY A 63 -12.01 23.58 6.58
N THR A 64 -12.44 23.91 7.79
CA THR A 64 -11.56 23.83 8.97
C THR A 64 -11.56 22.42 9.53
N TRP A 65 -10.42 21.99 10.06
CA TRP A 65 -10.30 20.71 10.76
C TRP A 65 -11.08 20.74 12.07
N LYS A 66 -11.79 19.64 12.35
CA LYS A 66 -12.60 19.43 13.55
C LYS A 66 -12.26 18.08 14.15
N GLN A 67 -12.39 17.95 15.46
CA GLN A 67 -12.33 16.65 16.11
C GLN A 67 -13.58 15.83 15.77
N ALA A 68 -13.42 14.55 15.47
CA ALA A 68 -14.54 13.64 15.31
C ALA A 68 -15.27 13.43 16.65
N THR A 69 -16.59 13.20 16.60
CA THR A 69 -17.36 12.94 17.82
C THR A 69 -17.24 11.48 18.20
N LYS A 70 -16.73 11.18 19.39
CA LYS A 70 -16.65 9.81 19.89
C LYS A 70 -18.03 9.34 20.34
N VAL A 71 -18.49 8.21 19.80
CA VAL A 71 -19.77 7.55 20.14
C VAL A 71 -19.49 6.09 20.45
N GLY A 72 -19.49 5.74 21.74
CA GLY A 72 -19.07 4.42 22.20
C GLY A 72 -17.60 4.12 21.84
N SER A 73 -17.37 3.02 21.13
CA SER A 73 -16.05 2.63 20.59
C SER A 73 -15.74 3.21 19.21
N SER A 74 -16.61 4.06 18.65
CA SER A 74 -16.48 4.59 17.29
C SER A 74 -16.35 6.11 17.28
N TYR A 75 -15.96 6.65 16.13
CA TYR A 75 -15.81 8.07 15.85
C TYR A 75 -16.68 8.46 14.66
N GLU A 76 -17.54 9.46 14.84
CA GLU A 76 -18.42 9.99 13.82
C GLU A 76 -17.85 11.28 13.20
N MET A 77 -17.90 11.34 11.87
CA MET A 77 -17.46 12.47 11.05
C MET A 77 -18.62 12.87 10.13
N LYS A 78 -18.95 14.17 10.07
CA LYS A 78 -20.13 14.67 9.35
C LYS A 78 -19.71 15.54 8.17
N PHE A 79 -20.07 15.14 6.96
CA PHE A 79 -19.71 15.82 5.72
C PHE A 79 -20.96 16.37 5.04
N ALA A 80 -21.00 17.68 4.78
CA ALA A 80 -22.01 18.29 3.93
C ALA A 80 -21.52 18.38 2.46
N SER A 81 -20.21 18.33 2.25
CA SER A 81 -19.58 18.27 0.94
C SER A 81 -19.35 16.81 0.50
N ALA A 82 -19.42 16.56 -0.82
CA ALA A 82 -19.07 15.27 -1.41
C ALA A 82 -17.56 14.93 -1.30
N LYS A 83 -16.73 15.92 -0.96
CA LYS A 83 -15.28 15.79 -0.74
C LYS A 83 -14.91 16.28 0.66
N GLY A 84 -13.85 15.72 1.22
CA GLY A 84 -13.33 16.15 2.50
C GLY A 84 -12.03 15.44 2.86
N ALA A 85 -11.72 15.42 4.14
CA ALA A 85 -10.59 14.68 4.68
C ALA A 85 -10.91 14.06 6.04
N ALA A 86 -10.21 12.98 6.37
CA ALA A 86 -10.22 12.33 7.68
C ALA A 86 -8.79 12.10 8.14
N ALA A 87 -8.52 12.23 9.44
CA ALA A 87 -7.23 11.98 10.03
C ALA A 87 -7.35 11.10 11.28
N ILE A 88 -6.43 10.15 11.44
CA ILE A 88 -6.36 9.21 12.55
C ILE A 88 -4.94 9.25 13.12
N THR A 89 -4.82 9.32 14.44
CA THR A 89 -3.55 9.18 15.14
C THR A 89 -3.55 7.93 16.00
N GLU A 90 -2.55 7.09 15.78
CA GLU A 90 -2.30 5.85 16.50
C GLU A 90 -1.06 6.01 17.38
N GLU A 91 -1.09 5.40 18.57
CA GLU A 91 0.01 5.40 19.52
C GLU A 91 0.74 4.04 19.51
N TYR A 92 2.04 4.11 19.25
CA TYR A 92 2.99 3.01 19.25
C TYR A 92 4.09 3.31 20.28
N ALA A 93 3.73 3.40 21.56
CA ALA A 93 4.60 3.94 22.62
C ALA A 93 6.08 3.49 22.50
N PRO A 94 7.04 4.43 22.44
CA PRO A 94 6.91 5.88 22.68
C PRO A 94 6.47 6.70 21.44
N SER A 95 6.24 6.05 20.30
CA SER A 95 6.01 6.69 19.01
C SER A 95 4.54 6.93 18.67
N HIS A 96 4.28 7.81 17.70
CA HIS A 96 2.94 8.02 17.15
C HIS A 96 2.96 8.04 15.62
N GLU A 97 1.88 7.57 15.03
CA GLU A 97 1.67 7.66 13.59
C GLU A 97 0.36 8.39 13.31
N THR A 98 0.42 9.41 12.47
CA THR A 98 -0.78 10.15 12.03
C THR A 98 -1.01 9.94 10.55
N TYR A 99 -2.20 9.47 10.20
CA TYR A 99 -2.65 9.21 8.84
C TYR A 99 -3.74 10.22 8.48
N ALA A 100 -3.56 11.01 7.42
CA ALA A 100 -4.55 11.93 6.90
C ALA A 100 -4.91 11.56 5.46
N TYR A 101 -6.19 11.33 5.19
CA TYR A 101 -6.73 10.96 3.88
C TYR A 101 -7.62 12.08 3.37
N TYR A 102 -7.39 12.51 2.13
CA TYR A 102 -8.18 13.50 1.40
C TYR A 102 -8.81 12.81 0.18
N GLY A 103 -10.13 12.89 0.06
CA GLY A 103 -10.88 12.13 -0.94
C GLY A 103 -12.34 12.56 -1.09
N THR A 104 -13.09 11.83 -1.91
CA THR A 104 -14.55 11.83 -1.82
C THR A 104 -14.99 11.12 -0.54
N VAL A 105 -16.21 11.40 -0.08
CA VAL A 105 -16.79 10.74 1.10
C VAL A 105 -16.79 9.21 0.95
N ASP A 106 -17.02 8.69 -0.26
CA ASP A 106 -16.96 7.25 -0.55
C ASP A 106 -15.54 6.68 -0.47
N GLU A 107 -14.55 7.40 -1.02
CA GLU A 107 -13.13 7.00 -0.92
C GLU A 107 -12.66 7.00 0.54
N LEU A 108 -13.10 7.98 1.34
CA LEU A 108 -12.82 8.06 2.77
C LEU A 108 -13.47 6.89 3.51
N GLN A 109 -14.74 6.58 3.25
CA GLN A 109 -15.41 5.41 3.84
C GLN A 109 -14.64 4.14 3.53
N ALA A 110 -14.23 3.92 2.27
CA ALA A 110 -13.45 2.75 1.88
C ALA A 110 -12.11 2.67 2.62
N SER A 111 -11.43 3.80 2.79
CA SER A 111 -10.13 3.88 3.50
C SER A 111 -10.27 3.63 5.00
N LEU A 112 -11.35 4.12 5.61
CA LEU A 112 -11.63 4.00 7.04
C LEU A 112 -12.23 2.65 7.43
N THR A 113 -12.78 1.89 6.47
CA THR A 113 -13.32 0.55 6.70
C THR A 113 -12.23 -0.53 6.64
N TYR A 114 -10.95 -0.14 6.51
CA TYR A 114 -9.86 -1.11 6.39
C TYR A 114 -9.88 -2.12 7.55
N SER A 115 -9.88 -3.40 7.17
CA SER A 115 -10.53 -4.46 7.93
C SER A 115 -9.81 -4.81 9.23
N CYS A 116 -10.55 -4.75 10.34
CA CYS A 116 -10.24 -5.49 11.55
C CYS A 116 -10.49 -6.98 11.33
N SER A 117 -9.68 -7.61 10.49
CA SER A 117 -9.73 -9.07 10.36
C SER A 117 -9.04 -9.66 11.58
N SER A 118 -9.78 -10.35 12.44
CA SER A 118 -9.15 -11.15 13.48
C SER A 118 -8.23 -12.18 12.82
N GLN A 119 -6.96 -12.19 13.23
CA GLN A 119 -5.99 -13.16 12.79
C GLN A 119 -5.73 -14.16 13.91
N THR A 120 -5.58 -15.43 13.54
CA THR A 120 -5.28 -16.53 14.45
C THR A 120 -3.84 -16.99 14.19
N PRO A 121 -2.96 -16.97 15.21
CA PRO A 121 -1.64 -17.57 15.12
C PRO A 121 -1.75 -19.04 14.71
N THR A 122 -1.00 -19.40 13.67
CA THR A 122 -1.10 -20.69 12.99
C THR A 122 0.29 -21.20 12.68
N THR A 123 0.61 -22.41 13.14
CA THR A 123 1.84 -23.09 12.73
C THR A 123 1.60 -23.85 11.43
N VAL A 124 2.31 -23.47 10.36
CA VAL A 124 2.39 -24.23 9.12
C VAL A 124 3.63 -25.12 9.14
N GLN A 125 3.54 -26.30 8.52
CA GLN A 125 4.64 -27.25 8.43
C GLN A 125 4.88 -27.65 6.98
N VAL A 126 6.14 -27.81 6.59
CA VAL A 126 6.56 -28.35 5.29
C VAL A 126 7.46 -29.55 5.55
N LYS A 127 7.18 -30.66 4.88
CA LYS A 127 7.92 -31.91 5.05
C LYS A 127 9.00 -32.10 4.00
N GLY A 128 10.09 -32.74 4.43
CA GLY A 128 11.06 -33.36 3.53
C GLY A 128 11.78 -32.42 2.58
N LEU A 129 12.04 -31.17 2.98
CA LEU A 129 12.84 -30.26 2.14
C LEU A 129 14.25 -30.82 1.98
N GLN A 130 14.76 -30.80 0.75
CA GLN A 130 16.14 -31.21 0.46
C GLN A 130 17.10 -30.04 0.69
N ALA A 131 18.39 -30.34 0.85
CA ALA A 131 19.42 -29.31 0.96
C ALA A 131 19.38 -28.36 -0.26
N GLY A 132 19.33 -27.05 0.01
CA GLY A 132 19.23 -26.01 -1.02
C GLY A 132 17.84 -25.75 -1.59
N GLN A 133 16.80 -26.47 -1.13
CA GLN A 133 15.41 -26.14 -1.45
C GLN A 133 14.85 -25.07 -0.53
N ILE A 134 13.91 -24.29 -1.06
CA ILE A 134 13.13 -23.29 -0.33
C ILE A 134 11.66 -23.55 -0.60
N ALA A 135 10.87 -23.60 0.46
CA ALA A 135 9.41 -23.55 0.37
C ALA A 135 8.88 -22.18 0.80
N GLY A 136 8.11 -21.54 -0.06
CA GLY A 136 7.27 -20.41 0.30
C GLY A 136 5.87 -20.90 0.61
N VAL A 137 5.35 -20.65 1.81
CA VAL A 137 3.98 -21.03 2.20
C VAL A 137 3.21 -19.78 2.55
N SER A 138 2.08 -19.58 1.87
CA SER A 138 1.14 -18.50 2.10
C SER A 138 -0.17 -19.03 2.66
N LEU A 139 -0.67 -18.39 3.70
CA LEU A 139 -1.97 -18.70 4.31
C LEU A 139 -2.72 -17.38 4.54
N GLY A 140 -3.74 -17.11 3.73
CA GLY A 140 -4.35 -15.78 3.68
C GLY A 140 -3.40 -14.73 3.12
N PHE A 141 -3.14 -13.65 3.89
CA PHE A 141 -2.25 -12.54 3.51
C PHE A 141 -0.81 -12.69 4.02
N ASN A 142 -0.56 -13.71 4.85
CA ASN A 142 0.74 -13.92 5.48
C ASN A 142 1.49 -15.05 4.80
N SER A 143 2.81 -14.89 4.69
CA SER A 143 3.70 -15.83 4.00
C SER A 143 4.97 -16.07 4.81
N ALA A 144 5.52 -17.27 4.73
CA ALA A 144 6.80 -17.62 5.33
C ALA A 144 7.67 -18.40 4.34
N TYR A 145 8.99 -18.25 4.50
CA TYR A 145 9.99 -19.04 3.78
C TYR A 145 10.65 -20.04 4.73
N MET A 146 10.69 -21.29 4.30
CA MET A 146 11.33 -22.39 5.00
C MET A 146 12.44 -22.96 4.14
N TYR A 147 13.60 -23.18 4.74
CA TYR A 147 14.82 -23.59 4.05
C TYR A 147 15.16 -25.01 4.45
N GLY A 148 15.45 -25.86 3.46
CA GLY A 148 15.90 -27.22 3.71
C GLY A 148 17.34 -27.28 4.26
N PRO A 149 17.76 -28.46 4.77
CA PRO A 149 17.06 -29.73 4.69
C PRO A 149 16.09 -30.01 5.86
N GLY A 150 15.22 -31.01 5.68
CA GLY A 150 14.36 -31.59 6.72
C GLY A 150 12.93 -31.05 6.76
N ASP A 151 12.21 -31.44 7.80
CA ASP A 151 10.89 -30.90 8.12
C ASP A 151 11.05 -29.52 8.75
N GLN A 152 10.28 -28.55 8.27
CA GLN A 152 10.34 -27.16 8.69
C GLN A 152 8.97 -26.68 9.16
N SER A 153 8.96 -25.70 10.06
CA SER A 153 7.73 -25.06 10.52
C SER A 153 7.90 -23.55 10.65
N SER A 154 6.79 -22.84 10.52
CA SER A 154 6.75 -21.39 10.73
C SER A 154 5.40 -20.97 11.29
N ASN A 155 5.39 -19.89 12.06
CA ASN A 155 4.18 -19.29 12.59
C ASN A 155 3.72 -18.17 11.65
N LEU A 156 2.49 -18.29 11.17
CA LEU A 156 1.78 -17.30 10.38
C LEU A 156 0.57 -16.81 11.15
N ASN A 157 0.09 -15.61 10.84
CA ASN A 157 -1.19 -15.12 11.32
C ASN A 157 -2.23 -15.31 10.22
N ALA A 158 -3.10 -16.31 10.35
CA ALA A 158 -4.11 -16.57 9.33
C ALA A 158 -5.40 -15.81 9.65
N ARG A 159 -6.14 -15.37 8.64
CA ARG A 159 -7.47 -14.80 8.86
C ARG A 159 -8.39 -15.86 9.47
N SER A 160 -9.18 -15.50 10.48
CA SER A 160 -10.19 -16.39 11.07
C SER A 160 -11.22 -16.81 10.01
N GLY A 161 -11.79 -18.02 10.16
CA GLY A 161 -12.72 -18.61 9.20
C GLY A 161 -12.03 -19.57 8.22
N THR A 162 -12.62 -19.84 7.07
CA THR A 162 -11.97 -20.65 6.02
C THR A 162 -10.99 -19.81 5.20
N THR A 163 -9.88 -20.39 4.78
CA THR A 163 -8.88 -19.69 3.96
C THR A 163 -8.28 -20.57 2.87
N THR A 164 -7.49 -19.96 1.99
CA THR A 164 -6.68 -20.61 0.98
C THR A 164 -5.22 -20.72 1.45
N LEU A 165 -4.62 -21.89 1.23
CA LEU A 165 -3.19 -22.13 1.36
C LEU A 165 -2.59 -22.32 -0.02
N LEU A 166 -1.54 -21.57 -0.33
CA LEU A 166 -0.70 -21.79 -1.49
C LEU A 166 0.73 -21.98 -1.02
N ALA A 167 1.34 -23.08 -1.42
CA ALA A 167 2.75 -23.37 -1.18
C ALA A 167 3.48 -23.58 -2.49
N VAL A 168 4.71 -23.07 -2.56
CA VAL A 168 5.60 -23.16 -3.72
C VAL A 168 6.93 -23.75 -3.28
N LEU A 169 7.52 -24.62 -4.09
CA LEU A 169 8.85 -25.19 -3.89
C LEU A 169 9.77 -24.70 -5.01
N GLY A 170 10.97 -24.24 -4.64
CA GLY A 170 12.03 -23.92 -5.59
C GLY A 170 13.41 -24.03 -4.94
N LYS A 171 14.41 -23.38 -5.55
CA LYS A 171 15.72 -23.10 -4.92
C LYS A 171 16.00 -21.60 -5.01
N THR A 172 16.93 -21.09 -4.19
CA THR A 172 17.38 -19.69 -4.25
C THR A 172 17.72 -19.28 -5.68
N ASP A 173 17.16 -18.17 -6.15
CA ASP A 173 17.40 -17.63 -7.50
C ASP A 173 17.04 -18.56 -8.68
N THR A 174 16.17 -19.57 -8.47
CA THR A 174 15.78 -20.54 -9.51
C THR A 174 14.27 -20.70 -9.66
N ALA A 175 13.88 -21.54 -10.63
CA ALA A 175 12.50 -21.84 -10.99
C ALA A 175 11.69 -22.49 -9.86
N VAL A 176 10.41 -22.14 -9.78
CA VAL A 176 9.43 -22.90 -8.99
C VAL A 176 9.24 -24.26 -9.66
N THR A 177 9.42 -25.34 -8.92
CA THR A 177 9.35 -26.72 -9.45
C THR A 177 8.07 -27.44 -9.09
N LYS A 178 7.47 -27.11 -7.94
CA LYS A 178 6.22 -27.70 -7.46
C LYS A 178 5.36 -26.66 -6.76
N MET A 179 4.06 -26.87 -6.78
CA MET A 179 3.06 -26.08 -6.07
C MET A 179 2.05 -26.99 -5.37
N VAL A 180 1.48 -26.50 -4.28
CA VAL A 180 0.33 -27.10 -3.57
C VAL A 180 -0.67 -25.99 -3.32
N LEU A 181 -1.94 -26.23 -3.68
CA LEU A 181 -3.05 -25.30 -3.46
C LEU A 181 -4.16 -26.03 -2.72
N ARG A 182 -4.55 -25.51 -1.55
CA ARG A 182 -5.68 -26.01 -0.76
C ARG A 182 -6.65 -24.88 -0.49
N ARG A 183 -7.93 -25.12 -0.73
CA ARG A 183 -9.00 -24.11 -0.61
C ARG A 183 -9.96 -24.47 0.50
N GLY A 184 -10.58 -23.45 1.10
CA GLY A 184 -11.61 -23.66 2.11
C GLY A 184 -11.12 -24.40 3.36
N ILE A 185 -9.83 -24.32 3.67
CA ILE A 185 -9.26 -25.03 4.82
C ILE A 185 -9.46 -24.23 6.10
N SER A 186 -9.50 -24.94 7.23
CA SER A 186 -9.35 -24.30 8.54
C SER A 186 -7.91 -23.81 8.69
N PRO A 187 -7.68 -22.57 9.15
CA PRO A 187 -6.35 -22.08 9.48
C PRO A 187 -5.82 -22.73 10.76
N ILE A 188 -6.65 -23.34 11.59
CA ILE A 188 -6.19 -23.97 12.83
C ILE A 188 -5.50 -25.29 12.48
N ALA A 189 -4.18 -25.34 12.70
CA ALA A 189 -3.33 -26.53 12.48
C ALA A 189 -3.55 -27.19 11.10
N PRO A 190 -3.26 -26.46 10.00
CA PRO A 190 -3.39 -27.03 8.66
C PRO A 190 -2.50 -28.26 8.54
N ALA A 191 -2.95 -29.27 7.79
CA ALA A 191 -2.13 -30.45 7.51
C ALA A 191 -0.76 -30.04 6.93
N PRO A 192 0.34 -30.75 7.25
CA PRO A 192 1.65 -30.42 6.69
C PRO A 192 1.64 -30.42 5.16
N VAL A 193 2.40 -29.52 4.55
CA VAL A 193 2.63 -29.48 3.10
C VAL A 193 3.72 -30.50 2.75
N ASP A 194 3.44 -31.40 1.80
CA ASP A 194 4.40 -32.36 1.28
C ASP A 194 4.45 -32.26 -0.24
N PHE A 195 5.57 -31.77 -0.78
CA PHE A 195 5.74 -31.59 -2.23
C PHE A 195 6.01 -32.89 -3.00
N SER A 196 6.16 -34.02 -2.29
CA SER A 196 6.24 -35.37 -2.88
C SER A 196 4.89 -36.08 -2.94
N ALA A 197 3.89 -35.57 -2.21
CA ALA A 197 2.54 -36.12 -2.20
C ALA A 197 1.80 -35.85 -3.54
N THR A 198 0.75 -36.62 -3.79
CA THR A 198 -0.05 -36.54 -5.03
C THR A 198 -0.79 -35.22 -5.23
N GLU A 199 -0.99 -34.45 -4.16
CA GLU A 199 -1.59 -33.11 -4.24
C GLU A 199 -0.66 -32.08 -4.91
N ALA A 200 0.66 -32.34 -4.93
CA ALA A 200 1.63 -31.43 -5.50
C ALA A 200 1.67 -31.54 -7.03
N PHE A 201 1.60 -30.39 -7.70
CA PHE A 201 1.59 -30.30 -9.16
C PHE A 201 2.74 -29.43 -9.66
N SER A 202 3.09 -29.59 -10.94
CA SER A 202 4.07 -28.73 -11.61
C SER A 202 3.41 -27.41 -12.01
N PRO A 203 4.11 -26.26 -11.89
CA PRO A 203 3.58 -24.99 -12.36
C PRO A 203 3.52 -24.94 -13.88
N VAL A 204 2.60 -24.14 -14.41
CA VAL A 204 2.70 -23.67 -15.80
C VAL A 204 3.70 -22.53 -15.87
N THR A 205 4.36 -22.36 -17.02
CA THR A 205 5.33 -21.27 -17.22
C THR A 205 4.79 -20.23 -18.20
N GLY A 206 5.21 -19.00 -17.98
CA GLY A 206 4.91 -17.86 -18.83
C GLY A 206 6.11 -16.94 -18.95
N SER A 207 5.92 -15.82 -19.65
CA SER A 207 6.95 -14.80 -19.81
C SER A 207 6.37 -13.44 -19.47
N LEU A 208 7.17 -12.63 -18.79
CA LEU A 208 6.95 -11.22 -18.56
C LEU A 208 8.03 -10.44 -19.30
N ARG A 209 7.65 -9.63 -20.27
CA ARG A 209 8.56 -8.77 -21.04
C ARG A 209 8.40 -7.32 -20.61
N PHE A 210 9.51 -6.67 -20.26
CA PHE A 210 9.58 -5.24 -19.98
C PHE A 210 9.86 -4.52 -21.30
N LEU A 211 8.96 -3.60 -21.69
CA LEU A 211 9.13 -2.79 -22.90
C LEU A 211 10.09 -1.61 -22.69
N GLY A 212 10.53 -1.37 -21.46
CA GLY A 212 11.50 -0.34 -21.10
C GLY A 212 12.67 -0.91 -20.32
N GLU A 213 13.11 -0.16 -19.30
CA GLU A 213 14.14 -0.61 -18.36
C GLU A 213 13.71 -1.91 -17.67
N ALA A 214 14.66 -2.81 -17.40
CA ALA A 214 14.42 -3.99 -16.58
C ALA A 214 14.42 -3.59 -15.10
N PRO A 215 13.47 -4.05 -14.28
CA PRO A 215 13.51 -3.77 -12.85
C PRO A 215 14.70 -4.48 -12.20
N ARG A 216 15.18 -3.92 -11.10
CA ARG A 216 16.21 -4.54 -10.26
C ARG A 216 15.68 -5.82 -9.65
N ASP A 217 14.49 -5.73 -9.06
CA ASP A 217 13.83 -6.81 -8.34
C ASP A 217 12.36 -6.89 -8.74
N MET A 218 11.82 -8.11 -8.75
CA MET A 218 10.41 -8.37 -8.97
C MET A 218 9.91 -9.41 -7.99
N SER A 219 8.66 -9.28 -7.59
CA SER A 219 7.94 -10.34 -6.89
C SER A 219 6.59 -10.61 -7.55
N MET A 220 6.06 -11.79 -7.28
CA MET A 220 4.83 -12.29 -7.87
C MET A 220 3.95 -12.89 -6.78
N TRP A 221 2.67 -12.61 -6.88
CA TRP A 221 1.62 -13.05 -5.97
C TRP A 221 0.45 -13.61 -6.76
N TYR A 222 -0.35 -14.44 -6.10
CA TYR A 222 -1.63 -14.95 -6.57
C TYR A 222 -2.75 -14.39 -5.69
N ARG A 223 -3.75 -13.79 -6.31
CA ARG A 223 -4.90 -13.17 -5.66
C ARG A 223 -6.10 -14.10 -5.82
N THR A 224 -6.69 -14.46 -4.70
CA THR A 224 -8.00 -15.11 -4.63
C THR A 224 -9.03 -14.14 -4.05
N ALA A 225 -10.29 -14.55 -3.97
CA ALA A 225 -11.33 -13.72 -3.36
C ALA A 225 -11.06 -13.42 -1.87
N ASP A 226 -10.34 -14.31 -1.18
CA ASP A 226 -10.13 -14.29 0.27
C ASP A 226 -8.69 -13.94 0.70
N ALA A 227 -7.73 -13.93 -0.24
CA ALA A 227 -6.32 -13.95 0.11
C ALA A 227 -5.38 -13.39 -0.98
N ARG A 228 -4.13 -13.16 -0.57
CA ARG A 228 -3.00 -12.78 -1.43
C ARG A 228 -1.82 -13.65 -1.08
N HIS A 229 -1.47 -14.55 -1.98
CA HIS A 229 -0.43 -15.55 -1.77
C HIS A 229 0.86 -15.20 -2.47
N GLN A 230 1.98 -15.26 -1.78
CA GLN A 230 3.28 -15.06 -2.39
C GLN A 230 3.70 -16.28 -3.22
N MET A 231 3.99 -16.07 -4.50
CA MET A 231 4.43 -17.13 -5.42
C MET A 231 5.93 -17.11 -5.66
N ALA A 232 6.53 -15.91 -5.74
CA ALA A 232 7.96 -15.74 -5.95
C ALA A 232 8.42 -14.38 -5.39
N TYR A 233 9.66 -14.33 -4.90
CA TYR A 233 10.27 -13.10 -4.39
C TYR A 233 11.71 -12.94 -4.83
N GLY A 234 12.11 -11.69 -5.06
CA GLY A 234 13.49 -11.36 -5.43
C GLY A 234 13.89 -11.89 -6.80
N LEU A 235 12.93 -12.03 -7.73
CA LEU A 235 13.25 -12.37 -9.11
C LEU A 235 14.05 -11.20 -9.70
N LYS A 236 15.23 -11.49 -10.22
CA LYS A 236 16.13 -10.49 -10.83
C LYS A 236 16.13 -10.62 -12.35
N PRO A 237 15.34 -9.82 -13.08
CA PRO A 237 15.36 -9.82 -14.54
C PRO A 237 16.76 -9.45 -15.06
N LYS A 238 17.45 -10.39 -15.72
CA LYS A 238 18.77 -10.10 -16.31
C LYS A 238 18.70 -9.53 -17.73
N SER A 239 17.56 -9.66 -18.42
CA SER A 239 17.47 -9.40 -19.88
C SER A 239 16.17 -8.72 -20.31
N GLY A 240 15.49 -7.99 -19.43
CA GLY A 240 14.19 -7.38 -19.73
C GLY A 240 13.06 -8.41 -19.96
N THR A 241 13.33 -9.71 -19.77
CA THR A 241 12.30 -10.77 -19.72
C THR A 241 12.49 -11.62 -18.48
N VAL A 242 11.39 -12.04 -17.85
CA VAL A 242 11.38 -12.94 -16.69
C VAL A 242 10.44 -14.12 -16.97
N THR A 243 10.85 -15.32 -16.59
CA THR A 243 9.96 -16.48 -16.57
C THR A 243 9.01 -16.37 -15.39
N LEU A 244 7.72 -16.42 -15.68
CA LEU A 244 6.66 -16.47 -14.67
C LEU A 244 6.27 -17.93 -14.39
N PHE A 245 5.77 -18.19 -13.17
CA PHE A 245 5.29 -19.50 -12.75
C PHE A 245 3.85 -19.36 -12.27
N GLY A 246 2.94 -20.14 -12.84
CA GLY A 246 1.51 -20.03 -12.61
C GLY A 246 0.90 -21.33 -12.13
N LEU A 247 -0.34 -21.24 -11.67
CA LEU A 247 -1.22 -22.38 -11.48
C LEU A 247 -1.78 -22.84 -12.83
N PRO A 248 -1.82 -24.16 -13.10
CA PRO A 248 -2.59 -24.72 -14.21
C PRO A 248 -4.05 -24.27 -14.19
N ASP A 249 -4.68 -24.09 -15.35
CA ASP A 249 -6.03 -23.53 -15.48
C ASP A 249 -7.10 -24.31 -14.71
N ASP A 250 -6.99 -25.64 -14.64
CA ASP A 250 -7.87 -26.52 -13.87
C ASP A 250 -7.78 -26.33 -12.35
N ARG A 251 -6.77 -25.60 -11.87
CA ARG A 251 -6.58 -25.28 -10.44
C ARG A 251 -7.08 -23.89 -10.06
N ARG A 252 -7.45 -23.07 -11.05
CA ARG A 252 -7.85 -21.67 -10.88
C ARG A 252 -9.37 -21.55 -10.81
N GLN A 253 -9.84 -20.55 -10.09
CA GLN A 253 -11.25 -20.14 -10.06
C GLN A 253 -11.45 -18.86 -10.88
N PRO A 254 -12.65 -18.64 -11.44
CA PRO A 254 -12.98 -17.38 -12.09
C PRO A 254 -12.74 -16.18 -11.17
N GLY A 255 -12.13 -15.13 -11.71
CA GLY A 255 -11.82 -13.88 -10.97
C GLY A 255 -10.51 -13.88 -10.21
N GLU A 256 -9.78 -15.01 -10.17
CA GLU A 256 -8.43 -15.04 -9.60
C GLU A 256 -7.39 -14.41 -10.52
N LEU A 257 -6.41 -13.73 -9.93
CA LEU A 257 -5.46 -12.90 -10.66
C LEU A 257 -4.03 -13.22 -10.21
N TYR A 258 -3.09 -13.13 -11.15
CA TYR A 258 -1.68 -12.96 -10.83
C TYR A 258 -1.41 -11.49 -10.61
N GLU A 259 -0.59 -11.22 -9.62
CA GLU A 259 -0.14 -9.89 -9.27
C GLU A 259 1.38 -9.85 -9.31
N PHE A 260 1.94 -8.83 -9.94
CA PHE A 260 3.40 -8.61 -9.96
C PHE A 260 3.70 -7.28 -9.30
N TYR A 261 4.84 -7.18 -8.64
CA TYR A 261 5.44 -5.90 -8.26
C TYR A 261 6.85 -5.88 -8.79
N THR A 262 7.23 -4.74 -9.35
CA THR A 262 8.54 -4.51 -9.94
C THR A 262 9.16 -3.31 -9.25
N TYR A 263 10.42 -3.43 -8.85
CA TYR A 263 11.18 -2.38 -8.20
C TYR A 263 12.38 -2.04 -9.07
N TYR A 264 12.51 -0.77 -9.44
CA TYR A 264 13.65 -0.27 -10.23
C TYR A 264 14.74 0.26 -9.31
N ASP A 265 15.97 0.28 -9.81
CA ASP A 265 17.08 0.83 -9.04
C ASP A 265 16.82 2.30 -8.68
N PRO A 266 17.12 2.69 -7.43
CA PRO A 266 17.00 4.08 -7.02
C PRO A 266 17.99 4.91 -7.84
N GLN A 267 17.49 5.92 -8.54
CA GLN A 267 18.37 6.90 -9.18
C GLN A 267 18.78 7.94 -8.13
N LEU A 268 20.08 7.99 -7.81
CA LEU A 268 20.62 9.03 -6.95
C LEU A 268 20.62 10.35 -7.74
N VAL A 269 19.83 11.32 -7.28
CA VAL A 269 19.70 12.63 -7.96
C VAL A 269 20.73 13.63 -7.39
N SER A 270 20.91 13.60 -6.08
CA SER A 270 21.92 14.39 -5.35
C SER A 270 22.10 13.79 -3.96
N GLY A 271 23.28 13.93 -3.33
CA GLY A 271 23.59 13.56 -1.93
C GLY A 271 22.64 12.56 -1.24
N THR A 272 21.52 13.06 -0.70
CA THR A 272 20.52 12.30 0.07
C THR A 272 19.15 12.10 -0.63
N THR A 273 19.02 12.54 -1.88
CA THR A 273 17.81 12.45 -2.71
C THR A 273 17.89 11.27 -3.66
N PHE A 274 16.92 10.36 -3.57
CA PHE A 274 16.83 9.21 -4.45
C PHE A 274 15.41 9.04 -5.02
N LEU A 275 15.34 8.75 -6.31
CA LEU A 275 14.10 8.47 -7.01
C LEU A 275 13.92 6.96 -7.12
N THR A 276 12.85 6.43 -6.55
CA THR A 276 12.44 5.03 -6.74
C THR A 276 11.23 4.96 -7.66
N ARG A 277 11.28 4.00 -8.58
CA ARG A 277 10.16 3.69 -9.48
C ARG A 277 9.71 2.26 -9.20
N GLY A 278 8.41 2.03 -9.36
CA GLY A 278 7.85 0.70 -9.32
C GLY A 278 6.61 0.58 -10.19
N SER A 279 6.22 -0.66 -10.46
CA SER A 279 4.88 -0.95 -10.95
C SER A 279 4.32 -2.15 -10.23
N GLN A 280 3.01 -2.22 -10.24
CA GLN A 280 2.25 -3.37 -9.84
C GLN A 280 1.29 -3.70 -10.98
N GLY A 281 1.20 -4.96 -11.38
CA GLY A 281 0.33 -5.40 -12.46
C GLY A 281 -0.57 -6.53 -12.00
N TYR A 282 -1.78 -6.60 -12.54
CA TYR A 282 -2.72 -7.70 -12.35
C TYR A 282 -3.10 -8.28 -13.70
N VAL A 283 -2.97 -9.60 -13.84
CA VAL A 283 -3.33 -10.33 -15.06
C VAL A 283 -4.08 -11.60 -14.71
N SER A 284 -5.04 -11.98 -15.55
CA SER A 284 -5.74 -13.26 -15.44
C SER A 284 -4.96 -14.41 -16.10
N SER A 285 -3.84 -14.14 -16.79
CA SER A 285 -2.98 -15.15 -17.41
C SER A 285 -1.54 -14.69 -17.39
N ILE A 286 -0.61 -15.63 -17.20
CA ILE A 286 0.83 -15.36 -17.25
C ILE A 286 1.43 -15.56 -18.65
N ALA A 287 0.62 -15.86 -19.66
CA ALA A 287 1.10 -16.04 -21.04
C ALA A 287 1.44 -14.69 -21.68
N ASN A 288 2.71 -14.48 -22.04
CA ASN A 288 3.21 -13.32 -22.79
C ASN A 288 2.75 -11.97 -22.21
N VAL A 289 2.98 -11.76 -20.93
CA VAL A 289 2.63 -10.50 -20.27
C VAL A 289 3.65 -9.44 -20.64
N GLU A 290 3.18 -8.24 -21.00
CA GLU A 290 4.06 -7.11 -21.29
C GLU A 290 3.86 -6.01 -20.26
N VAL A 291 4.97 -5.52 -19.69
CA VAL A 291 4.97 -4.32 -18.85
C VAL A 291 5.40 -3.14 -19.71
N PRO A 292 4.51 -2.17 -19.95
CA PRO A 292 4.83 -1.03 -20.79
C PRO A 292 5.96 -0.20 -20.17
N ALA A 293 6.70 0.52 -21.03
CA ALA A 293 7.69 1.46 -20.56
C ALA A 293 7.06 2.54 -19.65
N PHE A 294 7.84 2.99 -18.68
CA PHE A 294 7.44 4.10 -17.81
C PHE A 294 7.65 5.41 -18.55
N GLU A 295 6.69 6.30 -18.43
CA GLU A 295 6.96 7.71 -18.71
C GLU A 295 7.93 8.22 -17.65
N THR A 296 8.89 9.05 -18.06
CA THR A 296 9.77 9.73 -17.12
C THR A 296 8.96 10.75 -16.34
N LEU A 297 8.90 10.58 -15.01
CA LEU A 297 8.18 11.47 -14.13
C LEU A 297 9.12 12.56 -13.61
N THR A 298 8.64 13.80 -13.58
CA THR A 298 9.41 14.91 -13.01
C THR A 298 9.52 14.73 -11.51
N MET A 299 10.71 14.96 -10.95
CA MET A 299 10.91 14.82 -9.51
C MET A 299 10.05 15.86 -8.75
N PRO A 300 9.31 15.47 -7.70
CA PRO A 300 8.61 16.43 -6.86
C PRO A 300 9.62 17.32 -6.12
N THR A 301 9.26 18.59 -5.90
CA THR A 301 10.03 19.49 -5.04
C THR A 301 9.42 19.48 -3.64
N ASN A 302 10.19 19.03 -2.65
CA ASN A 302 9.77 19.01 -1.25
C ASN A 302 10.42 20.14 -0.45
N THR A 303 9.63 20.78 0.39
CA THR A 303 10.04 21.89 1.25
C THR A 303 9.38 21.79 2.62
N VAL A 304 9.95 22.49 3.62
CA VAL A 304 9.28 22.69 4.91
C VAL A 304 8.28 23.83 4.77
N ALA A 305 7.01 23.54 5.03
CA ALA A 305 5.92 24.50 4.95
C ALA A 305 5.81 25.36 6.22
N SER A 306 6.05 24.74 7.38
CA SER A 306 6.02 25.40 8.69
C SER A 306 6.74 24.54 9.72
N THR A 307 7.27 25.20 10.76
CA THR A 307 7.82 24.57 11.97
C THR A 307 7.06 24.99 13.23
N THR A 308 6.06 25.89 13.09
CA THR A 308 5.23 26.33 14.21
C THR A 308 4.26 25.23 14.62
N GLY A 309 4.31 24.81 15.88
CA GLY A 309 3.53 23.70 16.42
C GLY A 309 4.22 22.35 16.19
N TYR A 310 4.34 21.94 14.93
CA TYR A 310 5.06 20.74 14.50
C TYR A 310 5.58 20.92 13.05
N LEU A 311 6.41 19.99 12.58
CA LEU A 311 6.97 20.04 11.24
C LEU A 311 5.89 19.74 10.20
N ARG A 312 5.62 20.71 9.32
CA ARG A 312 4.71 20.55 8.18
C ARG A 312 5.48 20.56 6.87
N LEU A 313 5.07 19.71 5.95
CA LEU A 313 5.77 19.46 4.70
C LEU A 313 4.91 19.95 3.53
N ARG A 314 5.55 20.52 2.52
CA ARG A 314 4.94 20.92 1.27
C ARG A 314 5.64 20.21 0.11
N THR A 315 4.87 19.64 -0.79
CA THR A 315 5.36 19.07 -2.03
C THR A 315 4.71 19.77 -3.22
N THR A 316 5.52 20.08 -4.23
CA THR A 316 5.03 20.55 -5.54
C THR A 316 5.43 19.55 -6.61
N PHE A 317 4.48 19.20 -7.47
CA PHE A 317 4.65 18.15 -8.45
C PHE A 317 3.72 18.39 -9.64
N THR A 318 4.16 18.07 -10.85
CA THR A 318 3.27 18.04 -12.02
C THR A 318 2.97 16.60 -12.38
N ALA A 319 1.72 16.18 -12.17
CA ALA A 319 1.24 14.87 -12.58
C ALA A 319 1.21 14.79 -14.11
N PRO A 320 1.86 13.80 -14.74
CA PRO A 320 1.73 13.59 -16.17
C PRO A 320 0.28 13.36 -16.56
N ALA A 321 -0.07 13.82 -17.75
CA ALA A 321 -1.42 13.65 -18.29
C ALA A 321 -1.83 12.18 -18.46
N THR A 322 -0.86 11.26 -18.53
CA THR A 322 -1.10 9.81 -18.63
C THR A 322 -1.58 9.19 -17.32
N LEU A 323 -1.40 9.85 -16.17
CA LEU A 323 -1.87 9.37 -14.87
C LEU A 323 -3.35 9.75 -14.67
N LYS A 324 -4.26 8.89 -15.11
CA LYS A 324 -5.71 9.15 -15.09
C LYS A 324 -6.32 9.12 -13.68
N SER A 325 -5.87 8.20 -12.84
CA SER A 325 -6.27 8.08 -11.45
C SER A 325 -5.01 7.95 -10.63
N PHE A 326 -4.84 8.71 -9.55
CA PHE A 326 -3.66 8.61 -8.72
C PHE A 326 -3.88 9.02 -7.26
N TYR A 327 -2.99 8.57 -6.38
CA TYR A 327 -2.85 9.13 -5.03
C TYR A 327 -1.50 9.82 -4.88
N VAL A 328 -1.48 10.97 -4.22
CA VAL A 328 -0.22 11.59 -3.77
C VAL A 328 -0.04 11.38 -2.28
N GLY A 329 1.05 10.73 -1.90
CA GLY A 329 1.47 10.55 -0.51
C GLY A 329 2.51 11.60 -0.11
N ILE A 330 2.41 12.20 1.06
CA ILE A 330 3.51 12.94 1.73
C ILE A 330 3.76 12.27 3.06
N SER A 331 4.95 11.72 3.27
CA SER A 331 5.37 11.24 4.59
C SER A 331 6.45 12.12 5.20
N GLY A 332 6.41 12.24 6.52
CA GLY A 332 7.45 12.82 7.35
C GLY A 332 7.66 11.89 8.54
N ASP A 333 8.80 11.24 8.61
CA ASP A 333 9.08 10.26 9.65
C ASP A 333 10.26 10.76 10.48
N THR A 334 10.17 10.63 11.80
CA THR A 334 11.29 10.81 12.72
C THR A 334 11.50 9.55 13.55
N ASP A 335 12.55 9.50 14.35
CA ASP A 335 12.82 8.35 15.22
C ASP A 335 11.64 8.03 16.16
N ASP A 336 10.78 9.03 16.45
CA ASP A 336 9.65 8.90 17.38
C ASP A 336 8.28 9.13 16.75
N ASN A 337 8.12 9.88 15.66
CA ASN A 337 6.78 10.19 15.13
C ASN A 337 6.75 10.22 13.62
N SER A 338 5.64 9.72 13.07
CA SER A 338 5.41 9.67 11.62
C SER A 338 4.12 10.36 11.24
N PHE A 339 4.15 11.04 10.09
CA PHE A 339 2.98 11.68 9.51
C PHE A 339 2.82 11.25 8.07
N TYR A 340 1.67 10.72 7.70
CA TYR A 340 1.34 10.29 6.34
C TYR A 340 0.11 11.05 5.85
N THR A 341 0.23 11.72 4.72
CA THR A 341 -0.90 12.40 4.06
C THR A 341 -1.14 11.81 2.69
N TYR A 342 -2.37 11.42 2.38
CA TYR A 342 -2.77 10.85 1.09
C TYR A 342 -3.85 11.70 0.45
N PHE A 343 -3.67 12.07 -0.82
CA PHE A 343 -4.63 12.82 -1.62
C PHE A 343 -5.09 12.00 -2.81
N SER A 344 -6.40 11.73 -2.91
CA SER A 344 -6.98 11.05 -4.07
C SER A 344 -7.05 11.97 -5.29
N ARG A 345 -7.06 11.38 -6.48
CA ARG A 345 -7.29 12.12 -7.72
C ARG A 345 -8.61 12.88 -7.70
N ALA A 346 -9.67 12.28 -7.17
CA ALA A 346 -10.98 12.91 -7.12
C ALA A 346 -10.99 14.14 -6.20
N TYR A 347 -10.13 14.19 -5.19
CA TYR A 347 -9.92 15.39 -4.37
C TYR A 347 -9.15 16.48 -5.11
N LEU A 348 -8.11 16.10 -5.85
CA LEU A 348 -7.17 17.00 -6.52
C LEU A 348 -7.76 17.65 -7.78
N THR A 349 -7.42 18.92 -8.02
CA THR A 349 -7.79 19.65 -9.25
C THR A 349 -6.54 19.94 -10.08
N GLY A 350 -6.64 19.84 -11.41
CA GLY A 350 -5.51 20.05 -12.32
C GLY A 350 -4.44 18.95 -12.28
N THR A 351 -3.30 19.24 -12.92
CA THR A 351 -2.09 18.39 -12.97
C THR A 351 -0.91 19.02 -12.25
N ALA A 352 -0.84 20.35 -12.15
CA ALA A 352 0.10 21.05 -11.28
C ALA A 352 -0.43 21.01 -9.84
N LEU A 353 0.27 20.28 -8.98
CA LEU A 353 -0.12 20.03 -7.60
C LEU A 353 0.80 20.78 -6.66
N ASP A 354 0.18 21.41 -5.66
CA ASP A 354 0.85 22.08 -4.55
C ASP A 354 0.16 21.64 -3.26
N LEU A 355 0.78 20.67 -2.58
CA LEU A 355 0.16 19.92 -1.49
C LEU A 355 0.94 20.14 -0.21
N THR A 356 0.23 20.33 0.89
CA THR A 356 0.85 20.54 2.21
C THR A 356 0.20 19.62 3.23
N THR A 357 0.98 19.06 4.15
CA THR A 357 0.43 18.31 5.29
C THR A 357 -0.52 19.21 6.11
N PRO A 358 -1.62 18.68 6.66
CA PRO A 358 -2.60 19.48 7.38
C PRO A 358 -2.01 20.24 8.56
N ASN A 359 -2.69 21.32 8.98
CA ASN A 359 -2.46 21.98 10.25
C ASN A 359 -3.55 21.60 11.25
N PHE A 360 -3.19 20.90 12.31
CA PHE A 360 -4.06 20.54 13.42
C PHE A 360 -3.83 21.41 14.65
N THR A 361 -2.90 22.38 14.59
CA THR A 361 -2.66 23.30 15.70
C THR A 361 -3.94 24.04 16.08
N GLY A 362 -4.37 23.90 17.33
CA GLY A 362 -5.60 24.49 17.86
C GLY A 362 -6.87 23.66 17.60
N VAL A 363 -6.78 22.52 16.93
CA VAL A 363 -7.92 21.59 16.81
C VAL A 363 -8.11 20.87 18.13
N ALA A 364 -9.37 20.75 18.59
CA ALA A 364 -9.68 20.11 19.87
C ALA A 364 -9.11 18.68 19.94
N GLY A 365 -8.54 18.35 21.10
CA GLY A 365 -7.95 17.05 21.39
C GLY A 365 -6.64 16.72 20.66
N TRP A 366 -6.18 17.55 19.73
CA TRP A 366 -4.90 17.34 19.05
C TRP A 366 -3.73 17.70 19.96
N ASN A 367 -2.70 16.84 19.97
CA ASN A 367 -1.43 17.12 20.62
C ASN A 367 -0.33 17.23 19.56
N ASN A 368 0.31 18.40 19.46
CA ASN A 368 1.45 18.63 18.56
C ASN A 368 2.60 17.64 18.79
N GLY A 369 2.63 17.02 19.97
CA GLY A 369 3.62 16.04 20.32
C GLY A 369 3.54 14.71 19.55
N TRP A 370 2.42 14.42 18.88
CA TRP A 370 2.19 13.23 18.06
C TRP A 370 2.70 13.35 16.62
N ALA A 371 3.15 14.55 16.21
CA ALA A 371 3.68 14.78 14.87
C ALA A 371 5.21 14.94 14.88
N PRO A 372 5.87 14.74 13.72
CA PRO A 372 7.27 15.07 13.52
C PRO A 372 7.64 16.48 14.00
N ARG A 373 8.82 16.63 14.61
CA ARG A 373 9.31 17.92 15.11
C ARG A 373 10.66 18.28 14.50
N THR A 374 10.98 19.58 14.49
CA THR A 374 12.30 20.06 14.08
C THR A 374 13.41 19.52 14.97
N GLY A 375 14.57 19.21 14.39
CA GLY A 375 15.75 18.75 15.13
C GLY A 375 15.83 17.23 15.32
N GLN A 376 14.85 16.47 14.81
CA GLN A 376 14.91 15.01 14.73
C GLN A 376 15.37 14.58 13.33
N ASN A 377 16.13 13.49 13.23
CA ASN A 377 16.44 12.88 11.94
C ASN A 377 15.15 12.40 11.27
N GLY A 378 15.06 12.51 9.94
CA GLY A 378 13.85 12.07 9.30
C GLY A 378 13.91 11.87 7.79
N ARG A 379 12.77 11.48 7.24
CA ARG A 379 12.62 11.24 5.81
C ARG A 379 11.38 11.94 5.30
N ILE A 380 11.51 12.60 4.15
CA ILE A 380 10.37 13.11 3.39
C ILE A 380 10.20 12.22 2.16
N SER A 381 9.00 11.66 2.03
CA SER A 381 8.70 10.82 0.88
C SER A 381 7.47 11.37 0.17
N THR A 382 7.56 11.48 -1.16
CA THR A 382 6.43 11.82 -2.01
C THR A 382 6.17 10.70 -2.99
N GLY A 383 5.01 10.06 -2.88
CA GLY A 383 4.58 9.02 -3.79
C GLY A 383 3.50 9.52 -4.73
N ALA A 384 3.52 9.13 -6.00
CA ALA A 384 2.39 9.26 -6.91
C ALA A 384 2.15 7.89 -7.56
N ALA A 385 0.99 7.28 -7.34
CA ALA A 385 0.66 6.00 -7.98
C ALA A 385 -0.58 6.13 -8.84
N SER A 386 -0.53 5.67 -10.09
CA SER A 386 -1.68 5.63 -10.99
C SER A 386 -2.11 4.25 -11.39
N TRP A 387 -3.39 4.03 -11.71
CA TRP A 387 -3.85 2.82 -12.36
C TRP A 387 -4.48 3.08 -13.73
N SER A 388 -4.33 2.10 -14.62
CA SER A 388 -5.11 1.98 -15.85
C SER A 388 -5.63 0.55 -15.99
N ALA A 389 -6.92 0.41 -16.28
CA ALA A 389 -7.47 -0.84 -16.79
C ALA A 389 -7.26 -0.86 -18.30
N ASN A 390 -6.53 -1.86 -18.81
CA ASN A 390 -6.53 -2.18 -20.23
C ASN A 390 -7.40 -3.44 -20.42
N ASP A 391 -7.93 -3.66 -21.63
CA ASP A 391 -8.67 -4.87 -21.97
C ASP A 391 -7.78 -6.11 -21.77
N GLY A 392 -7.89 -6.76 -20.60
CA GLY A 392 -7.11 -7.93 -20.22
C GLY A 392 -6.26 -7.83 -18.94
N GLY A 393 -6.19 -6.66 -18.28
CA GLY A 393 -5.46 -6.52 -17.00
C GLY A 393 -5.38 -5.09 -16.44
N TYR A 394 -4.94 -4.96 -15.19
CA TYR A 394 -4.74 -3.66 -14.53
C TYR A 394 -3.26 -3.41 -14.29
N PHE A 395 -2.74 -2.24 -14.65
CA PHE A 395 -1.40 -1.81 -14.26
C PHE A 395 -1.47 -0.59 -13.35
N LEU A 396 -0.94 -0.73 -12.15
CA LEU A 396 -0.58 0.33 -11.23
C LEU A 396 0.87 0.76 -11.50
N LYS A 397 1.10 2.01 -11.90
CA LYS A 397 2.44 2.62 -11.97
C LYS A 397 2.64 3.45 -10.71
N ALA A 398 3.72 3.24 -9.96
CA ALA A 398 4.01 4.02 -8.76
C ALA A 398 5.38 4.71 -8.88
N LEU A 399 5.39 6.01 -8.66
CA LEU A 399 6.58 6.78 -8.36
C LEU A 399 6.67 6.98 -6.85
N ALA A 400 7.85 6.82 -6.28
CA ALA A 400 8.17 7.41 -4.99
C ALA A 400 9.46 8.21 -5.15
N GLY A 401 9.34 9.54 -5.12
CA GLY A 401 10.46 10.43 -4.88
C GLY A 401 10.74 10.45 -3.39
N ASN A 402 11.91 10.00 -2.96
CA ASN A 402 12.31 10.05 -1.58
C ASN A 402 13.43 11.08 -1.43
N ILE A 403 13.20 12.05 -0.55
CA ILE A 403 14.26 12.94 -0.11
C ILE A 403 14.58 12.58 1.34
N GLY A 404 15.69 11.88 1.55
CA GLY A 404 16.22 11.70 2.89
C GLY A 404 16.79 13.03 3.38
N PHE A 405 16.36 13.50 4.55
CA PHE A 405 16.96 14.66 5.20
C PHE A 405 17.46 14.23 6.58
N ASN A 406 18.77 14.08 6.75
CA ASN A 406 19.33 14.03 8.10
C ASN A 406 19.27 15.46 8.67
N TYR A 407 18.24 15.77 9.46
CA TYR A 407 18.21 16.99 10.25
C TYR A 407 18.90 16.73 11.59
N SER A 408 20.14 17.19 11.75
CA SER A 408 20.71 17.48 13.07
C SER A 408 20.75 18.99 13.25
N TRP A 409 19.77 19.58 13.94
CA TRP A 409 19.83 21.00 14.30
C TRP A 409 20.49 21.12 15.69
N SER A 410 21.82 21.12 15.72
CA SER A 410 22.56 21.65 16.85
C SER A 410 23.13 23.02 16.48
N GLY A 411 22.46 24.08 16.93
CA GLY A 411 23.09 25.41 17.04
C GLY A 411 22.53 26.49 16.13
N LYS A 412 22.20 27.61 16.78
CA LYS A 412 21.86 28.94 16.26
C LYS A 412 22.53 29.27 14.90
N GLN A 413 21.74 29.73 13.94
CA GLN A 413 22.25 30.59 12.86
C GLN A 413 21.75 32.04 13.08
N PRO A 414 22.61 33.07 12.97
CA PRO A 414 22.14 34.36 12.52
C PRO A 414 21.89 34.29 11.00
N LEU A 415 20.96 35.13 10.56
CA LEU A 415 20.49 35.29 9.18
C LEU A 415 21.61 35.45 8.15
#